data_AF-A2FA82-F1
#
_entry.id   AF-A2FA82-F1
#
_cell.length_a   1.000
_cell.length_b   1.000
_cell.length_c   1.000
_cell.angle_alpha   90.00
_cell.angle_beta   90.00
_cell.angle_gamma   90.00
#
_symmetry.space_group_name_H-M   'P 1'
#
loop_
_entity.id
_entity.type
_entity.pdbx_description
1 polymer ?
#
loop_
_entity_poly.entity_id
_entity_poly.type
_entity_poly.pdbx_seq_one_letter_code
_entity_poly.pdbx_strand_id
1 'polypeptide(L)'
;MNKRVYEIAGTVMLIISIIMYFIYWGDDFVLEKGRFPFVCNKAENYTISHFENSYPPNKILIIGGVYKSGKSRALQELSKRYLSLKQLPVEIHISRANTFDNLVDLVKSDLVRNFMTLSKTLPRSKMEEFSQMNWKTRAFNEKHGELGNGFAGAQLAAENALEMLHNNKTIIDGLNELLDVLERINDILPVNIFIHSADKIKELKTKDGQNIGKVIMDYALKYFENHYKKHSTIRIALEVIDSRIIAKVKDINGVFVVVLKEIDNPLQTMHSLGIFRHEEGKPIYKLVGGQTAALYHAFMEKKYGTNPYTIAKMHFDEDFAEVKKLMTNTSNTAWFDLCFGPLYNATNISFLDSLFKEGYVYSDENSTTYAGSAAVRAAFCAITPKKYKPKEIKVEKPKSKGKKSKSPSQSPSPKPTPTSTPTPSPSATPVQSAKPSPSVSPPNTPSPSPTPVPSVSPSPSPSPKPEKKSGWFSKKEKPTPKPKSAEIKVETKADSKKVTPEKKEEKKVETKSEEKKTLEKPKDSKKQDQAKPETTQPIKVEDKSSKVDEKKSKEEAKKMKSSEKKESKGWFSKKEKQTPTPSPSKSPVPSPSISPSPKPEKKEKATPSPSASPKPAKKSGWFSKK
;
A
#
# COMPACT_ATOMS: atom_id res chain seq x y z
N MET A 1 18.73 -49.10 -57.09
CA MET A 1 18.30 -47.72 -56.70
C MET A 1 19.48 -46.78 -56.83
N ASN A 2 19.30 -45.63 -57.47
CA ASN A 2 20.38 -44.68 -57.73
C ASN A 2 20.90 -44.05 -56.42
N LYS A 3 22.22 -44.01 -56.24
CA LYS A 3 22.90 -43.35 -55.11
C LYS A 3 22.38 -41.92 -54.86
N ARG A 4 22.05 -41.20 -55.94
CA ARG A 4 21.44 -39.86 -55.89
C ARG A 4 20.09 -39.81 -55.17
N VAL A 5 19.29 -40.86 -55.22
CA VAL A 5 17.98 -40.91 -54.54
C VAL A 5 18.17 -40.96 -53.02
N TYR A 6 19.18 -41.70 -52.53
CA TYR A 6 19.50 -41.75 -51.11
C TYR A 6 20.13 -40.46 -50.59
N GLU A 7 20.98 -39.80 -51.39
CA GLU A 7 21.55 -38.49 -51.03
C GLU A 7 20.45 -37.40 -50.92
N ILE A 8 19.49 -37.39 -51.86
CA ILE A 8 18.36 -36.46 -51.82
C ILE A 8 17.46 -36.77 -50.62
N ALA A 9 17.09 -38.04 -50.41
CA ALA A 9 16.25 -38.44 -49.28
C ALA A 9 16.89 -38.13 -47.92
N GLY A 10 18.21 -38.37 -47.78
CA GLY A 10 18.95 -38.03 -46.57
C GLY A 10 18.99 -36.53 -46.29
N THR A 11 19.18 -35.71 -47.33
CA THR A 11 19.18 -34.24 -47.20
C THR A 11 17.80 -33.72 -46.79
N VAL A 12 16.72 -34.24 -47.38
CA VAL A 12 15.35 -33.87 -47.02
C VAL A 12 15.05 -34.27 -45.57
N MET A 13 15.45 -35.46 -45.14
CA MET A 13 15.26 -35.91 -43.74
C MET A 13 16.04 -35.06 -42.74
N LEU A 14 17.25 -34.61 -43.09
CA LEU A 14 18.04 -33.68 -42.27
C LEU A 14 17.36 -32.32 -42.16
N ILE A 15 16.87 -31.76 -43.29
CA ILE A 15 16.14 -30.48 -43.29
C ILE A 15 14.86 -30.58 -42.45
N ILE A 16 14.08 -31.65 -42.62
CA ILE A 16 12.88 -31.91 -41.81
C ILE A 16 13.26 -32.04 -40.33
N SER A 17 14.34 -32.73 -40.00
CA SER A 17 14.81 -32.87 -38.61
C SER A 17 15.23 -31.54 -38.01
N ILE A 18 15.88 -30.66 -38.79
CA ILE A 18 16.24 -29.30 -38.38
C ILE A 18 14.99 -28.43 -38.19
N ILE A 19 14.03 -28.48 -39.11
CA ILE A 19 12.75 -27.76 -38.99
C ILE A 19 11.97 -28.25 -37.77
N MET A 20 11.86 -29.56 -37.57
CA MET A 20 11.23 -30.16 -36.39
C MET A 20 11.98 -29.79 -35.11
N TYR A 21 13.31 -29.73 -35.13
CA TYR A 21 14.09 -29.23 -34.00
C TYR A 21 13.74 -27.76 -33.70
N PHE A 22 13.66 -26.87 -34.69
CA PHE A 22 13.25 -25.48 -34.46
C PHE A 22 11.79 -25.33 -34.01
N ILE A 23 10.88 -26.22 -34.43
CA ILE A 23 9.47 -26.21 -34.01
C ILE A 23 9.30 -26.79 -32.59
N TYR A 24 10.04 -27.84 -32.23
CA TYR A 24 9.89 -28.52 -30.93
C TYR A 24 10.84 -28.02 -29.84
N TRP A 25 12.00 -27.47 -30.21
CA TRP A 25 13.01 -26.93 -29.30
C TRP A 25 13.20 -25.42 -29.42
N GLY A 26 12.58 -24.78 -30.42
CA GLY A 26 12.31 -23.36 -30.28
C GLY A 26 11.34 -23.24 -29.12
N ASP A 27 11.84 -22.96 -27.92
CA ASP A 27 11.03 -22.77 -26.72
C ASP A 27 9.82 -21.92 -27.12
N ASP A 28 8.64 -22.54 -27.16
CA ASP A 28 7.39 -21.82 -27.33
C ASP A 28 7.33 -20.90 -26.13
N PHE A 29 7.80 -19.68 -26.32
CA PHE A 29 7.63 -18.61 -25.36
C PHE A 29 6.13 -18.38 -25.29
N VAL A 30 5.46 -19.13 -24.42
CA VAL A 30 4.04 -18.97 -24.16
C VAL A 30 3.93 -17.65 -23.44
N LEU A 31 3.65 -16.61 -24.23
CA LEU A 31 3.40 -15.27 -23.72
C LEU A 31 2.33 -15.40 -22.64
N GLU A 32 2.63 -14.93 -21.43
CA GLU A 32 1.67 -14.97 -20.36
C GLU A 32 0.46 -14.10 -20.73
N LYS A 33 -0.64 -14.72 -21.18
CA LYS A 33 -1.89 -14.03 -21.55
C LYS A 33 -2.64 -13.50 -20.31
N GLY A 34 -2.16 -13.87 -19.12
CA GLY A 34 -2.77 -13.59 -17.83
C GLY A 34 -2.64 -12.15 -17.34
N ARG A 35 -2.83 -11.99 -16.04
CA ARG A 35 -2.46 -10.76 -15.32
C ARG A 35 -0.97 -10.81 -15.04
N PHE A 36 -0.30 -9.66 -15.06
CA PHE A 36 1.10 -9.59 -14.64
C PHE A 36 1.25 -10.20 -13.24
N PRO A 37 2.14 -11.18 -13.05
CA PRO A 37 2.31 -11.84 -11.77
C PRO A 37 2.85 -10.85 -10.74
N PHE A 38 2.47 -11.04 -9.48
CA PHE A 38 3.11 -10.32 -8.39
C PHE A 38 4.52 -10.89 -8.20
N VAL A 39 5.53 -10.08 -8.52
CA VAL A 39 6.94 -10.44 -8.38
C VAL A 39 7.51 -9.73 -7.15
N CYS A 40 8.12 -10.50 -6.26
CA CYS A 40 8.71 -10.03 -5.02
C CYS A 40 10.02 -10.77 -4.78
N ASN A 41 11.02 -10.09 -4.24
CA ASN A 41 12.32 -10.73 -4.00
C ASN A 41 12.18 -11.82 -2.94
N LYS A 42 13.06 -12.83 -3.00
CA LYS A 42 12.98 -13.99 -2.09
C LYS A 42 13.01 -13.58 -0.61
N ALA A 43 13.85 -12.60 -0.26
CA ALA A 43 13.96 -12.09 1.11
C ALA A 43 12.69 -11.36 1.58
N GLU A 44 12.12 -10.51 0.72
CA GLU A 44 10.87 -9.80 1.00
C GLU A 44 9.69 -10.76 1.16
N ASN A 45 9.57 -11.74 0.24
CA ASN A 45 8.54 -12.77 0.30
C ASN A 45 8.67 -13.65 1.56
N TYR A 46 9.90 -13.94 1.99
CA TYR A 46 10.14 -14.66 3.24
C TYR A 46 9.61 -13.89 4.45
N THR A 47 9.91 -12.59 4.56
CA THR A 47 9.42 -11.78 5.68
C THR A 47 7.90 -11.64 5.68
N ILE A 48 7.27 -11.45 4.51
CA ILE A 48 5.81 -11.44 4.37
C ILE A 48 5.22 -12.78 4.81
N SER A 49 5.79 -13.90 4.35
CA SER A 49 5.35 -15.24 4.74
C SER A 49 5.54 -15.49 6.24
N HIS A 50 6.62 -14.98 6.83
CA HIS A 50 6.89 -15.09 8.26
C HIS A 50 5.86 -14.29 9.08
N PHE A 51 5.48 -13.11 8.62
CA PHE A 51 4.40 -12.34 9.22
C PHE A 51 3.07 -13.11 9.19
N GLU A 52 2.69 -13.69 8.04
CA GLU A 52 1.44 -14.47 7.91
C GLU A 52 1.37 -15.64 8.89
N ASN A 53 2.50 -16.34 9.07
CA ASN A 53 2.60 -17.52 9.92
C ASN A 53 2.95 -17.22 11.38
N SER A 54 3.11 -15.95 11.75
CA SER A 54 3.50 -15.57 13.11
C SER A 54 2.38 -15.83 14.13
N TYR A 55 2.78 -16.34 15.30
CA TYR A 55 1.92 -16.54 16.46
C TYR A 55 2.57 -15.94 17.73
N PRO A 56 1.82 -15.20 18.57
CA PRO A 56 0.45 -14.75 18.36
C PRO A 56 0.33 -13.82 17.13
N PRO A 57 -0.87 -13.70 16.51
CA PRO A 57 -1.10 -12.90 15.32
C PRO A 57 -1.06 -11.37 15.56
N ASN A 58 -0.72 -10.93 16.77
CA ASN A 58 -0.73 -9.52 17.19
C ASN A 58 0.48 -8.71 16.67
N LYS A 59 0.93 -9.04 15.47
CA LYS A 59 2.12 -8.46 14.84
C LYS A 59 1.69 -7.40 13.84
N ILE A 60 2.57 -6.42 13.63
CA ILE A 60 2.36 -5.32 12.68
C ILE A 60 3.36 -5.50 11.55
N LEU A 61 2.90 -5.54 10.31
CA LEU A 61 3.76 -5.51 9.12
C LEU A 61 3.84 -4.08 8.60
N ILE A 62 5.04 -3.57 8.35
CA ILE A 62 5.27 -2.27 7.72
C ILE A 62 6.00 -2.52 6.40
N ILE A 63 5.32 -2.23 5.30
CA ILE A 63 5.85 -2.32 3.94
C ILE A 63 6.25 -0.92 3.48
N GLY A 64 7.55 -0.66 3.41
CA GLY A 64 8.12 0.50 2.77
C GLY A 64 8.85 0.15 1.49
N GLY A 65 9.61 1.09 0.95
CA GLY A 65 10.38 0.92 -0.28
C GLY A 65 9.95 1.89 -1.37
N VAL A 66 10.46 1.70 -2.57
CA VAL A 66 10.38 2.71 -3.64
C VAL A 66 8.94 2.99 -4.06
N TYR A 67 8.66 4.22 -4.48
CA TYR A 67 7.58 4.50 -5.44
C TYR A 67 7.52 3.44 -6.56
N LYS A 68 6.31 2.99 -6.92
CA LYS A 68 6.10 1.98 -7.99
C LYS A 68 6.77 0.60 -7.77
N SER A 69 7.25 0.26 -6.57
CA SER A 69 7.84 -1.06 -6.25
C SER A 69 6.83 -2.21 -6.13
N GLY A 70 5.54 -1.90 -5.98
CA GLY A 70 4.49 -2.91 -5.79
C GLY A 70 4.00 -3.07 -4.34
N LYS A 71 4.32 -2.15 -3.42
CA LYS A 71 3.84 -2.15 -2.02
C LYS A 71 2.34 -2.32 -1.90
N SER A 72 1.55 -1.44 -2.55
CA SER A 72 0.09 -1.56 -2.55
C SER A 72 -0.36 -2.89 -3.14
N ARG A 73 0.35 -3.41 -4.15
CA ARG A 73 0.01 -4.71 -4.73
C ARG A 73 0.28 -5.86 -3.76
N ALA A 74 1.36 -5.79 -2.98
CA ALA A 74 1.68 -6.78 -1.95
C ALA A 74 0.55 -6.87 -0.90
N LEU A 75 0.09 -5.73 -0.39
CA LEU A 75 -1.04 -5.67 0.55
C LEU A 75 -2.34 -6.20 -0.08
N GLN A 76 -2.62 -5.88 -1.34
CA GLN A 76 -3.79 -6.41 -2.05
C GLN A 76 -3.74 -7.93 -2.25
N GLU A 77 -2.56 -8.48 -2.57
CA GLU A 77 -2.41 -9.94 -2.68
C GLU A 77 -2.57 -10.63 -1.32
N LEU A 78 -2.08 -10.02 -0.23
CA LEU A 78 -2.35 -10.49 1.13
C LEU A 78 -3.85 -10.46 1.44
N SER A 79 -4.52 -9.33 1.23
CA SER A 79 -5.96 -9.19 1.46
C SER A 79 -6.79 -10.23 0.71
N LYS A 80 -6.53 -10.42 -0.59
CA LYS A 80 -7.19 -11.47 -1.40
C LYS A 80 -6.95 -12.86 -0.83
N ARG A 81 -5.72 -13.15 -0.40
CA ARG A 81 -5.39 -14.44 0.22
C ARG A 81 -6.17 -14.64 1.51
N TYR A 82 -6.23 -13.65 2.40
CA TYR A 82 -7.01 -13.72 3.63
C TYR A 82 -8.51 -13.89 3.38
N LEU A 83 -9.07 -13.21 2.38
CA LEU A 83 -10.45 -13.42 1.95
C LEU A 83 -10.68 -14.86 1.46
N SER A 84 -9.73 -15.42 0.70
CA SER A 84 -9.80 -16.82 0.24
C SER A 84 -9.75 -17.82 1.41
N LEU A 85 -9.02 -17.48 2.46
CA LEU A 85 -8.93 -18.21 3.74
C LEU A 85 -10.13 -17.98 4.67
N LYS A 86 -11.19 -17.32 4.18
CA LYS A 86 -12.40 -17.01 4.96
C LYS A 86 -12.10 -16.16 6.18
N GLN A 87 -11.22 -15.18 6.04
CA GLN A 87 -10.94 -14.15 7.04
C GLN A 87 -11.47 -12.81 6.52
N LEU A 88 -11.70 -11.85 7.42
CA LEU A 88 -12.19 -10.51 7.07
C LEU A 88 -11.02 -9.54 6.85
N PRO A 89 -10.62 -9.25 5.59
CA PRO A 89 -9.75 -8.12 5.32
C PRO A 89 -10.53 -6.80 5.46
N VAL A 90 -9.86 -5.78 5.98
CA VAL A 90 -10.35 -4.39 5.99
C VAL A 90 -9.29 -3.53 5.29
N GLU A 91 -9.54 -3.14 4.05
CA GLU A 91 -8.64 -2.32 3.25
C GLU A 91 -8.95 -0.83 3.40
N ILE A 92 -7.94 -0.06 3.82
CA ILE A 92 -8.04 1.38 4.07
C ILE A 92 -7.12 2.11 3.09
N HIS A 93 -7.70 2.79 2.09
CA HIS A 93 -6.97 3.55 1.06
C HIS A 93 -6.92 5.05 1.36
N ILE A 94 -5.97 5.48 2.20
CA ILE A 94 -5.88 6.88 2.64
C ILE A 94 -5.58 7.83 1.49
N SER A 95 -4.78 7.40 0.50
CA SER A 95 -4.45 8.23 -0.67
C SER A 95 -5.67 8.60 -1.54
N ARG A 96 -6.80 7.91 -1.38
CA ARG A 96 -8.05 8.21 -2.09
C ARG A 96 -8.97 9.16 -1.29
N ALA A 97 -8.64 9.42 -0.03
CA ALA A 97 -9.41 10.28 0.84
C ALA A 97 -8.81 11.69 0.87
N ASN A 98 -9.61 12.68 0.48
CA ASN A 98 -9.23 14.10 0.59
C ASN A 98 -9.60 14.68 1.97
N THR A 99 -10.58 14.08 2.64
CA THR A 99 -11.10 14.47 3.95
C THR A 99 -11.26 13.24 4.82
N PHE A 100 -11.40 13.45 6.12
CA PHE A 100 -11.67 12.37 7.08
C PHE A 100 -13.00 11.67 6.80
N ASP A 101 -14.07 12.41 6.48
CA ASP A 101 -15.36 11.82 6.11
C ASP A 101 -15.25 10.86 4.92
N ASN A 102 -14.54 11.28 3.87
CA ASN A 102 -14.32 10.44 2.69
C ASN A 102 -13.55 9.16 3.06
N LEU A 103 -12.64 9.23 4.03
CA LEU A 103 -11.95 8.04 4.52
C LEU A 103 -12.94 7.08 5.20
N VAL A 104 -13.81 7.59 6.08
CA VAL A 104 -14.82 6.77 6.77
C VAL A 104 -15.74 6.09 5.76
N ASP A 105 -16.20 6.81 4.74
CA ASP A 105 -17.04 6.26 3.67
C ASP A 105 -16.33 5.16 2.86
N LEU A 106 -15.03 5.33 2.58
CA LEU A 106 -14.21 4.32 1.91
C LEU A 106 -14.07 3.05 2.75
N VAL A 107 -13.82 3.18 4.06
CA VAL A 107 -13.73 2.02 4.97
C VAL A 107 -15.08 1.33 5.08
N LYS A 108 -16.18 2.09 5.19
CA LYS A 108 -17.54 1.56 5.20
C LYS A 108 -17.82 0.75 3.93
N SER A 109 -17.52 1.31 2.75
CA SER A 109 -17.70 0.62 1.47
C SER A 109 -16.91 -0.69 1.37
N ASP A 110 -15.67 -0.71 1.88
CA ASP A 110 -14.84 -1.91 1.86
C ASP A 110 -15.36 -3.00 2.81
N LEU A 111 -15.75 -2.64 4.03
CA LEU A 111 -16.38 -3.56 4.97
C LEU A 111 -17.62 -4.21 4.35
N VAL A 112 -18.56 -3.41 3.84
CA VAL A 112 -19.79 -3.92 3.23
C VAL A 112 -19.47 -4.92 2.11
N ARG A 113 -18.50 -4.61 1.25
CA ARG A 113 -18.07 -5.49 0.16
C ARG A 113 -17.52 -6.82 0.67
N ASN A 114 -16.65 -6.78 1.67
CA ASN A 114 -15.99 -7.97 2.20
C ASN A 114 -16.96 -8.84 3.01
N PHE A 115 -17.86 -8.23 3.79
CA PHE A 115 -18.98 -8.92 4.43
C PHE A 115 -19.85 -9.62 3.36
N MET A 116 -20.32 -8.92 2.32
CA MET A 116 -21.11 -9.53 1.24
C MET A 116 -20.40 -10.69 0.51
N THR A 117 -19.07 -10.66 0.43
CA THR A 117 -18.28 -11.74 -0.19
C THR A 117 -18.17 -12.92 0.76
N LEU A 118 -17.95 -12.67 2.04
CA LEU A 118 -17.81 -13.69 3.07
C LEU A 118 -19.14 -14.37 3.39
N SER A 119 -20.27 -13.66 3.41
CA SER A 119 -21.59 -14.26 3.64
C SER A 119 -21.93 -15.38 2.64
N LYS A 120 -21.39 -15.29 1.41
CA LYS A 120 -21.56 -16.31 0.36
C LYS A 120 -20.68 -17.54 0.54
N THR A 121 -19.62 -17.43 1.35
CA THR A 121 -18.58 -18.48 1.43
C THR A 121 -18.27 -18.97 2.84
N LEU A 122 -18.81 -18.32 3.87
CA LEU A 122 -18.67 -18.72 5.26
C LEU A 122 -19.52 -19.97 5.55
N PRO A 123 -19.00 -20.91 6.36
CA PRO A 123 -19.78 -22.05 6.85
C PRO A 123 -20.97 -21.60 7.69
N ARG A 124 -22.07 -22.37 7.65
CA ARG A 124 -23.27 -22.11 8.46
C ARG A 124 -22.98 -22.04 9.96
N SER A 125 -22.06 -22.85 10.46
CA SER A 125 -21.66 -22.83 11.89
C SER A 125 -21.13 -21.46 12.31
N LYS A 126 -20.30 -20.82 11.48
CA LYS A 126 -19.79 -19.47 11.75
C LYS A 126 -20.91 -18.43 11.69
N MET A 127 -21.83 -18.55 10.73
CA MET A 127 -23.00 -17.66 10.64
C MET A 127 -23.92 -17.77 11.87
N GLU A 128 -24.00 -18.97 12.47
CA GLU A 128 -24.74 -19.20 13.72
C GLU A 128 -24.00 -18.60 14.93
N GLU A 129 -22.67 -18.73 15.02
CA GLU A 129 -21.85 -18.04 16.04
C GLU A 129 -22.08 -16.51 16.00
N PHE A 130 -22.11 -15.91 14.81
CA PHE A 130 -22.46 -14.49 14.65
C PHE A 130 -23.85 -14.15 15.18
N SER A 131 -24.79 -15.09 15.11
CA SER A 131 -26.19 -14.88 15.54
C SER A 131 -26.37 -14.94 17.05
N GLN A 132 -25.41 -15.56 17.75
CA GLN A 132 -25.39 -15.65 19.21
C GLN A 132 -24.68 -14.45 19.86
N MET A 133 -23.94 -13.65 19.09
CA MET A 133 -23.24 -12.48 19.59
C MET A 133 -24.16 -11.29 19.82
N ASN A 134 -23.89 -10.56 20.90
CA ASN A 134 -24.54 -9.28 21.18
C ASN A 134 -23.78 -8.14 20.51
N TRP A 135 -24.33 -7.65 19.40
CA TRP A 135 -23.76 -6.56 18.60
C TRP A 135 -24.13 -5.16 19.09
N LYS A 136 -24.76 -5.02 20.27
CA LYS A 136 -25.02 -3.69 20.84
C LYS A 136 -23.71 -2.93 21.02
N THR A 137 -23.68 -1.71 20.49
CA THR A 137 -22.59 -0.74 20.60
C THR A 137 -23.03 0.42 21.48
N ARG A 138 -22.08 1.20 22.01
CA ARG A 138 -22.43 2.43 22.75
C ARG A 138 -23.20 3.43 21.87
N ALA A 139 -22.91 3.45 20.57
CA ALA A 139 -23.57 4.28 19.56
C ALA A 139 -25.07 4.00 19.43
N PHE A 140 -25.49 2.77 19.73
CA PHE A 140 -26.76 2.24 19.29
C PHE A 140 -27.96 2.75 20.11
N ASN A 141 -27.72 3.35 21.28
CA ASN A 141 -28.79 3.64 22.25
C ASN A 141 -29.75 4.78 21.86
N GLU A 142 -29.55 5.52 20.75
CA GLU A 142 -30.32 6.75 20.53
C GLU A 142 -31.23 6.79 19.29
N LYS A 143 -31.01 6.02 18.21
CA LYS A 143 -31.76 6.25 16.95
C LYS A 143 -32.09 5.06 16.04
N HIS A 144 -31.52 3.88 16.24
CA HIS A 144 -31.72 2.77 15.28
C HIS A 144 -32.44 1.60 15.97
N GLY A 145 -33.56 1.17 15.36
CA GLY A 145 -34.33 -0.01 15.81
C GLY A 145 -33.49 -1.27 15.85
N GLU A 146 -34.02 -2.33 16.50
CA GLU A 146 -33.32 -3.60 16.80
C GLU A 146 -32.22 -3.97 15.80
N LEU A 147 -30.97 -4.04 16.27
CA LEU A 147 -29.84 -4.52 15.46
C LEU A 147 -30.21 -5.89 14.92
N GLY A 148 -30.12 -6.06 13.61
CA GLY A 148 -30.31 -7.39 13.01
C GLY A 148 -29.41 -8.40 13.70
N ASN A 149 -29.91 -9.60 13.96
CA ASN A 149 -29.07 -10.67 14.51
C ASN A 149 -28.09 -11.19 13.45
N GLY A 150 -27.02 -11.84 13.90
CA GLY A 150 -26.14 -12.55 12.99
C GLY A 150 -25.12 -11.67 12.29
N PHE A 151 -24.74 -12.11 11.10
CA PHE A 151 -23.68 -11.50 10.30
C PHE A 151 -24.03 -10.07 9.86
N ALA A 152 -25.32 -9.78 9.61
CA ALA A 152 -25.80 -8.43 9.33
C ALA A 152 -25.67 -7.50 10.54
N GLY A 153 -25.85 -8.03 11.76
CA GLY A 153 -25.65 -7.30 13.01
C GLY A 153 -24.21 -6.85 13.20
N ALA A 154 -23.26 -7.75 12.95
CA ALA A 154 -21.83 -7.44 12.99
C ALA A 154 -21.45 -6.33 11.99
N GLN A 155 -21.94 -6.43 10.76
CA GLN A 155 -21.74 -5.39 9.74
C GLN A 155 -22.30 -4.04 10.21
N LEU A 156 -23.57 -4.00 10.64
CA LEU A 156 -24.23 -2.78 11.10
C LEU A 156 -23.53 -2.19 12.34
N ALA A 157 -23.04 -3.02 13.26
CA ALA A 157 -22.27 -2.56 14.40
C ALA A 157 -20.96 -1.86 13.98
N ALA A 158 -20.26 -2.40 12.98
CA ALA A 158 -19.04 -1.79 12.46
C ALA A 158 -19.34 -0.47 11.71
N GLU A 159 -20.42 -0.44 10.93
CA GLU A 159 -20.90 0.79 10.28
C GLU A 159 -21.27 1.88 11.30
N ASN A 160 -22.01 1.52 12.35
CA ASN A 160 -22.39 2.47 13.40
C ASN A 160 -21.16 2.98 14.17
N ALA A 161 -20.17 2.13 14.44
CA ALA A 161 -18.93 2.54 15.06
C ALA A 161 -18.12 3.52 14.17
N LEU A 162 -18.15 3.32 12.85
CA LEU A 162 -17.61 4.28 11.89
C LEU A 162 -18.39 5.60 11.89
N GLU A 163 -19.71 5.58 11.99
CA GLU A 163 -20.54 6.79 12.07
C GLU A 163 -20.30 7.60 13.36
N MET A 164 -19.89 6.95 14.46
CA MET A 164 -19.45 7.66 15.66
C MET A 164 -18.21 8.54 15.40
N LEU A 165 -17.38 8.20 14.42
CA LEU A 165 -16.23 9.03 14.06
C LEU A 165 -16.66 10.40 13.50
N HIS A 166 -17.87 10.50 12.92
CA HIS A 166 -18.43 11.78 12.45
C HIS A 166 -19.11 12.57 13.56
N ASN A 167 -19.84 11.87 14.44
CA ASN A 167 -20.81 12.52 15.33
C ASN A 167 -20.30 12.79 16.75
N ASN A 168 -19.22 12.13 17.18
CA ASN A 168 -18.85 12.14 18.58
C ASN A 168 -17.95 13.34 18.94
N LYS A 169 -18.07 13.80 20.20
CA LYS A 169 -17.24 14.87 20.79
C LYS A 169 -15.75 14.53 20.73
N THR A 170 -15.38 13.24 20.72
CA THR A 170 -14.00 12.81 20.52
C THR A 170 -13.90 11.67 19.49
N ILE A 171 -12.98 11.83 18.55
CA ILE A 171 -12.68 10.82 17.52
C ILE A 171 -12.02 9.57 18.13
N ILE A 172 -11.36 9.73 19.27
CA ILE A 172 -10.77 8.64 20.04
C ILE A 172 -11.85 7.65 20.51
N ASP A 173 -13.02 8.13 20.95
CA ASP A 173 -14.10 7.25 21.38
C ASP A 173 -14.67 6.41 20.22
N GLY A 174 -14.82 7.02 19.04
CA GLY A 174 -15.23 6.29 17.84
C GLY A 174 -14.20 5.27 17.38
N LEU A 175 -12.90 5.59 17.47
CA LEU A 175 -11.82 4.64 17.15
C LEU A 175 -11.79 3.46 18.12
N ASN A 176 -11.96 3.72 19.42
CA ASN A 176 -12.08 2.68 20.43
C ASN A 176 -13.29 1.77 20.14
N GLU A 177 -14.46 2.35 19.86
CA GLU A 177 -15.66 1.56 19.56
C GLU A 177 -15.48 0.69 18.30
N LEU A 178 -14.86 1.24 17.26
CA LEU A 178 -14.58 0.50 16.04
C LEU A 178 -13.67 -0.69 16.31
N LEU A 179 -12.58 -0.49 17.06
CA LEU A 179 -11.67 -1.56 17.42
C LEU A 179 -12.35 -2.61 18.31
N ASP A 180 -13.16 -2.20 19.29
CA ASP A 180 -13.92 -3.13 20.13
C ASP A 180 -14.91 -3.98 19.33
N VAL A 181 -15.55 -3.40 18.30
CA VAL A 181 -16.41 -4.15 17.36
C VAL A 181 -15.57 -5.12 16.52
N LEU A 182 -14.43 -4.68 15.98
CA LEU A 182 -13.56 -5.54 15.17
C LEU A 182 -12.95 -6.69 15.99
N GLU A 183 -12.61 -6.49 17.27
CA GLU A 183 -12.15 -7.56 18.15
C GLU A 183 -13.25 -8.60 18.39
N ARG A 184 -14.50 -8.18 18.65
CA ARG A 184 -15.64 -9.10 18.77
C ARG A 184 -15.90 -9.90 17.49
N ILE A 185 -15.74 -9.26 16.32
CA ILE A 185 -15.81 -9.98 15.04
C ILE A 185 -14.66 -10.98 14.95
N ASN A 186 -13.46 -10.57 15.34
CA ASN A 186 -12.24 -11.35 15.28
C ASN A 186 -12.28 -12.62 16.16
N ASP A 187 -13.05 -12.63 17.25
CA ASP A 187 -13.30 -13.83 18.07
C ASP A 187 -13.99 -14.96 17.28
N ILE A 188 -14.81 -14.62 16.27
CA ILE A 188 -15.50 -15.59 15.41
C ILE A 188 -14.74 -15.79 14.10
N LEU A 189 -14.29 -14.68 13.52
CA LEU A 189 -13.82 -14.55 12.15
C LEU A 189 -12.57 -13.66 12.14
N PRO A 190 -11.35 -14.22 11.93
CA PRO A 190 -10.13 -13.44 12.01
C PRO A 190 -10.16 -12.18 11.15
N VAL A 191 -9.81 -11.04 11.75
CA VAL A 191 -9.79 -9.72 11.12
C VAL A 191 -8.36 -9.32 10.80
N ASN A 192 -8.14 -8.82 9.59
CA ASN A 192 -6.85 -8.34 9.12
C ASN A 192 -7.01 -6.93 8.52
N ILE A 193 -6.30 -5.94 9.06
CA ILE A 193 -6.39 -4.55 8.63
C ILE A 193 -5.21 -4.21 7.70
N PHE A 194 -5.51 -3.72 6.50
CA PHE A 194 -4.52 -3.31 5.50
C PHE A 194 -4.64 -1.81 5.25
N ILE A 195 -3.61 -1.04 5.59
CA ILE A 195 -3.62 0.42 5.47
C ILE A 195 -2.66 0.85 4.37
N HIS A 196 -3.19 1.41 3.30
CA HIS A 196 -2.42 1.92 2.16
C HIS A 196 -2.06 3.39 2.34
N SER A 197 -0.79 3.73 2.12
CA SER A 197 -0.27 5.10 2.28
C SER A 197 -0.51 5.66 3.70
N ALA A 198 -0.20 4.87 4.72
CA ALA A 198 -0.44 5.16 6.13
C ALA A 198 0.16 6.51 6.57
N ASP A 199 1.27 6.93 5.97
CA ASP A 199 1.94 8.19 6.27
C ASP A 199 1.19 9.44 5.80
N LYS A 200 0.18 9.29 4.94
CA LYS A 200 -0.74 10.36 4.53
C LYS A 200 -1.86 10.63 5.54
N ILE A 201 -2.02 9.80 6.58
CA ILE A 201 -3.03 10.06 7.62
C ILE A 201 -2.84 11.46 8.21
N LYS A 202 -1.58 11.89 8.42
CA LYS A 202 -1.23 13.22 8.97
C LYS A 202 -1.76 14.41 8.15
N GLU A 203 -2.14 14.18 6.89
CA GLU A 203 -2.64 15.20 5.97
C GLU A 203 -4.17 15.32 6.00
N LEU A 204 -4.86 14.35 6.63
CA LEU A 204 -6.31 14.32 6.70
C LEU A 204 -6.86 15.45 7.57
N LYS A 205 -7.88 16.11 7.02
CA LYS A 205 -8.64 17.16 7.68
C LYS A 205 -10.12 16.81 7.71
N THR A 206 -10.84 17.34 8.70
CA THR A 206 -12.31 17.35 8.67
C THR A 206 -12.82 18.29 7.57
N LYS A 207 -14.11 18.25 7.24
CA LYS A 207 -14.75 19.23 6.35
C LYS A 207 -14.54 20.68 6.81
N ASP A 208 -14.46 20.90 8.12
CA ASP A 208 -14.19 22.21 8.73
C ASP A 208 -12.69 22.58 8.75
N GLY A 209 -11.82 21.75 8.14
CA GLY A 209 -10.39 22.00 8.05
C GLY A 209 -9.57 21.64 9.29
N GLN A 210 -10.18 21.02 10.32
CA GLN A 210 -9.46 20.60 11.53
C GLN A 210 -8.49 19.47 11.19
N ASN A 211 -7.22 19.60 11.61
CA ASN A 211 -6.19 18.60 11.34
C ASN A 211 -6.33 17.40 12.29
N ILE A 212 -7.16 16.44 11.88
CA ILE A 212 -7.44 15.24 12.67
C ILE A 212 -6.41 14.14 12.47
N GLY A 213 -5.66 14.19 11.36
CA GLY A 213 -4.63 13.23 11.03
C GLY A 213 -3.63 13.00 12.15
N LYS A 214 -3.23 14.07 12.85
CA LYS A 214 -2.33 13.98 14.01
C LYS A 214 -2.94 13.18 15.16
N VAL A 215 -4.19 13.43 15.51
CA VAL A 215 -4.90 12.72 16.60
C VAL A 215 -5.00 11.22 16.29
N ILE A 216 -5.30 10.87 15.05
CA ILE A 216 -5.38 9.47 14.60
C ILE A 216 -4.01 8.79 14.68
N MET A 217 -2.94 9.47 14.23
CA MET A 217 -1.58 8.93 14.30
C MET A 217 -1.11 8.74 15.75
N ASP A 218 -1.33 9.73 16.62
CA ASP A 218 -0.98 9.64 18.04
C ASP A 218 -1.74 8.49 18.72
N TYR A 219 -3.02 8.32 18.41
CA TYR A 219 -3.82 7.18 18.86
C TYR A 219 -3.29 5.85 18.34
N ALA A 220 -2.98 5.75 17.04
CA ALA A 220 -2.47 4.52 16.43
C ALA A 220 -1.12 4.10 17.02
N LEU A 221 -0.21 5.04 17.25
CA LEU A 221 1.08 4.76 17.92
C LEU A 221 0.86 4.22 19.34
N LYS A 222 -0.01 4.88 20.13
CA LYS A 222 -0.37 4.40 21.46
C LYS A 222 -1.06 3.04 21.43
N TYR A 223 -1.87 2.78 20.42
CA TYR A 223 -2.49 1.47 20.22
C TYR A 223 -1.39 0.42 19.94
N PHE A 224 -0.46 0.67 19.01
CA PHE A 224 0.64 -0.25 18.68
C PHE A 224 1.56 -0.56 19.86
N GLU A 225 1.95 0.43 20.65
CA GLU A 225 2.76 0.24 21.87
C GLU A 225 2.08 -0.68 22.90
N ASN A 226 0.74 -0.63 22.95
CA ASN A 226 -0.06 -1.46 23.84
C ASN A 226 -0.56 -2.75 23.18
N HIS A 227 -0.52 -2.84 21.85
CA HIS A 227 -1.07 -3.96 21.06
C HIS A 227 -0.41 -5.27 21.43
N TYR A 228 0.91 -5.26 21.61
CA TYR A 228 1.65 -6.44 22.03
C TYR A 228 1.31 -6.89 23.47
N LYS A 229 0.90 -5.96 24.33
CA LYS A 229 0.54 -6.24 25.73
C LYS A 229 -0.90 -6.72 25.87
N LYS A 230 -1.78 -6.27 24.99
CA LYS A 230 -3.17 -6.71 24.92
C LYS A 230 -3.24 -8.05 24.19
N HIS A 231 -4.18 -8.91 24.58
CA HIS A 231 -4.49 -10.14 23.85
C HIS A 231 -5.24 -9.88 22.53
N SER A 232 -5.05 -8.71 21.91
CA SER A 232 -5.59 -8.44 20.58
C SER A 232 -4.99 -9.45 19.62
N THR A 233 -5.82 -9.98 18.72
CA THR A 233 -5.35 -10.93 17.69
C THR A 233 -5.52 -10.38 16.27
N ILE A 234 -5.89 -9.10 16.13
CA ILE A 234 -6.01 -8.41 14.85
C ILE A 234 -4.61 -8.21 14.26
N ARG A 235 -4.42 -8.69 13.02
CA ARG A 235 -3.22 -8.41 12.22
C ARG A 235 -3.35 -7.05 11.56
N ILE A 236 -2.26 -6.29 11.56
CA ILE A 236 -2.21 -4.96 10.92
C ILE A 236 -1.04 -4.92 9.95
N ALA A 237 -1.29 -4.53 8.71
CA ALA A 237 -0.26 -4.31 7.70
C ALA A 237 -0.38 -2.89 7.13
N LEU A 238 0.73 -2.15 7.15
CA LEU A 238 0.80 -0.74 6.80
C LEU A 238 1.74 -0.57 5.60
N GLU A 239 1.28 0.07 4.53
CA GLU A 239 2.14 0.59 3.48
C GLU A 239 2.54 2.02 3.84
N VAL A 240 3.84 2.30 3.86
CA VAL A 240 4.39 3.66 4.05
C VAL A 240 5.09 4.12 2.78
N ILE A 241 4.83 5.36 2.36
CA ILE A 241 5.56 5.99 1.25
C ILE A 241 6.88 6.56 1.79
N ASP A 242 6.82 7.37 2.84
CA ASP A 242 8.01 7.87 3.53
C ASP A 242 8.69 6.78 4.36
N SER A 243 9.62 6.08 3.71
CA SER A 243 10.43 5.01 4.31
C SER A 243 11.24 5.43 5.54
N ARG A 244 11.43 6.72 5.85
CA ARG A 244 12.11 7.13 7.09
C ARG A 244 11.34 6.72 8.35
N ILE A 245 10.04 6.48 8.21
CA ILE A 245 9.21 5.95 9.29
C ILE A 245 9.76 4.59 9.75
N ILE A 246 10.29 3.77 8.83
CA ILE A 246 10.86 2.44 9.13
C ILE A 246 11.95 2.54 10.20
N ALA A 247 12.88 3.49 10.06
CA ALA A 247 13.97 3.66 11.01
C ALA A 247 13.49 4.00 12.43
N LYS A 248 12.28 4.57 12.57
CA LYS A 248 11.68 4.93 13.88
C LYS A 248 10.93 3.77 14.54
N VAL A 249 10.47 2.80 13.75
CA VAL A 249 9.54 1.75 14.20
C VAL A 249 10.14 0.35 14.17
N LYS A 250 11.28 0.16 13.50
CA LYS A 250 11.93 -1.16 13.37
C LYS A 250 12.31 -1.80 14.70
N ASP A 251 12.57 -0.99 15.72
CA ASP A 251 12.99 -1.46 17.05
C ASP A 251 11.78 -1.72 17.98
N ILE A 252 10.55 -1.46 17.52
CA ILE A 252 9.33 -1.72 18.30
C ILE A 252 9.05 -3.23 18.26
N ASN A 253 8.92 -3.83 19.45
CA ASN A 253 8.64 -5.26 19.56
C ASN A 253 7.32 -5.63 18.87
N GLY A 254 7.35 -6.68 18.04
CA GLY A 254 6.19 -7.15 17.29
C GLY A 254 5.96 -6.46 15.95
N VAL A 255 6.85 -5.54 15.54
CA VAL A 255 6.84 -4.95 14.20
C VAL A 255 7.75 -5.75 13.27
N PHE A 256 7.20 -6.17 12.14
CA PHE A 256 7.93 -6.67 10.97
C PHE A 256 8.10 -5.55 9.98
N VAL A 257 9.31 -5.37 9.48
CA VAL A 257 9.60 -4.39 8.43
C VAL A 257 9.93 -5.15 7.15
N VAL A 258 9.37 -4.68 6.04
CA VAL A 258 9.74 -5.12 4.70
C VAL A 258 9.97 -3.88 3.85
N VAL A 259 11.13 -3.78 3.23
CA VAL A 259 11.43 -2.72 2.27
C VAL A 259 11.46 -3.34 0.89
N LEU A 260 10.41 -3.09 0.08
CA LEU A 260 10.34 -3.59 -1.28
C LEU A 260 11.31 -2.81 -2.18
N LYS A 261 12.32 -3.53 -2.65
CA LYS A 261 13.37 -3.02 -3.53
C LYS A 261 12.97 -3.26 -5.00
N GLU A 262 13.85 -2.83 -5.89
CA GLU A 262 13.78 -3.30 -7.28
C GLU A 262 13.94 -4.83 -7.33
N ILE A 263 13.32 -5.46 -8.32
CA ILE A 263 13.40 -6.91 -8.53
C ILE A 263 14.86 -7.30 -8.77
N ASP A 264 15.35 -8.32 -8.06
CA ASP A 264 16.67 -8.91 -8.26
C ASP A 264 16.73 -9.61 -9.63
N ASN A 265 17.80 -9.35 -10.38
CA ASN A 265 18.01 -9.91 -11.72
C ASN A 265 16.75 -9.86 -12.60
N PRO A 266 16.13 -8.67 -12.79
CA PRO A 266 14.77 -8.57 -13.32
C PRO A 266 14.68 -9.13 -14.75
N LEU A 267 15.75 -9.04 -15.55
CA LEU A 267 15.78 -9.64 -16.88
C LEU A 267 15.62 -11.17 -16.84
N GLN A 268 16.31 -11.84 -15.91
CA GLN A 268 16.20 -13.30 -15.74
C GLN A 268 14.82 -13.67 -15.18
N THR A 269 14.35 -12.92 -14.17
CA THR A 269 13.05 -13.15 -13.52
C THR A 269 11.89 -12.98 -14.50
N MET A 270 11.90 -11.92 -15.32
CA MET A 270 10.86 -11.68 -16.33
C MET A 270 10.90 -12.70 -17.47
N HIS A 271 12.11 -13.17 -17.83
CA HIS A 271 12.27 -14.24 -18.82
C HIS A 271 11.73 -15.57 -18.32
N SER A 272 12.07 -15.96 -17.08
CA SER A 272 11.59 -17.21 -16.48
C SER A 272 10.08 -17.22 -16.25
N LEU A 273 9.46 -16.05 -16.11
CA LEU A 273 8.01 -15.90 -15.98
C LEU A 273 7.28 -15.84 -17.33
N GLY A 274 7.99 -15.83 -18.47
CA GLY A 274 7.34 -15.73 -19.78
C GLY A 274 6.72 -14.35 -20.06
N ILE A 275 7.20 -13.30 -19.37
CA ILE A 275 6.70 -11.92 -19.53
C ILE A 275 7.40 -11.25 -20.72
N PHE A 276 8.73 -11.28 -20.76
CA PHE A 276 9.55 -10.73 -21.83
C PHE A 276 10.57 -11.75 -22.34
N ARG A 277 10.79 -11.79 -23.67
CA ARG A 277 11.98 -12.44 -24.21
C ARG A 277 13.21 -11.66 -23.80
N HIS A 278 14.37 -12.32 -23.76
CA HIS A 278 15.60 -11.68 -23.28
C HIS A 278 15.95 -10.41 -24.08
N GLU A 279 15.76 -10.45 -25.39
CA GLU A 279 16.05 -9.36 -26.33
C GLU A 279 15.09 -8.19 -26.16
N GLU A 280 13.83 -8.47 -25.84
CA GLU A 280 12.78 -7.47 -25.60
C GLU A 280 12.94 -6.82 -24.22
N GLY A 281 13.21 -7.62 -23.20
CA GLY A 281 13.31 -7.17 -21.81
C GLY A 281 14.58 -6.37 -21.54
N LYS A 282 15.70 -6.68 -22.21
CA LYS A 282 16.99 -6.02 -22.00
C LYS A 282 16.95 -4.49 -22.18
N PRO A 283 16.43 -3.91 -23.27
CA PRO A 283 16.35 -2.46 -23.42
C PRO A 283 15.38 -1.81 -22.42
N ILE A 284 14.28 -2.48 -22.07
CA ILE A 284 13.32 -2.00 -21.05
C ILE A 284 14.00 -1.93 -19.68
N TYR A 285 14.61 -3.04 -19.26
CA TYR A 285 15.34 -3.12 -17.99
C TYR A 285 16.46 -2.11 -17.89
N LYS A 286 17.26 -1.94 -18.95
CA LYS A 286 18.34 -0.95 -18.97
C LYS A 286 17.82 0.47 -18.72
N LEU A 287 16.57 0.74 -19.10
CA LEU A 287 15.93 2.02 -18.96
C LEU A 287 15.29 2.22 -17.59
N VAL A 288 14.41 1.30 -17.16
CA VAL A 288 13.60 1.48 -15.94
C VAL A 288 14.10 0.68 -14.72
N GLY A 289 15.16 -0.11 -14.86
CA GLY A 289 15.66 -0.99 -13.80
C GLY A 289 14.69 -2.12 -13.48
N GLY A 290 14.69 -2.57 -12.22
CA GLY A 290 13.81 -3.62 -11.71
C GLY A 290 12.48 -3.10 -11.15
N GLN A 291 11.99 -1.94 -11.58
CA GLN A 291 10.76 -1.36 -11.05
C GLN A 291 9.49 -2.09 -11.52
N THR A 292 8.81 -2.75 -10.59
CA THR A 292 7.64 -3.59 -10.85
C THR A 292 6.53 -2.87 -11.61
N ALA A 293 6.17 -1.62 -11.27
CA ALA A 293 5.09 -0.93 -11.97
C ALA A 293 5.47 -0.52 -13.41
N ALA A 294 6.71 -0.09 -13.64
CA ALA A 294 7.18 0.24 -14.98
C ALA A 294 7.20 -1.02 -15.88
N LEU A 295 7.65 -2.15 -15.32
CA LEU A 295 7.61 -3.45 -16.00
C LEU A 295 6.17 -3.93 -16.25
N TYR A 296 5.26 -3.69 -15.29
CA TYR A 296 3.83 -3.97 -15.45
C TYR A 296 3.24 -3.19 -16.63
N HIS A 297 3.46 -1.88 -16.72
CA HIS A 297 2.95 -1.07 -17.82
C HIS A 297 3.55 -1.51 -19.16
N ALA A 298 4.86 -1.76 -19.21
CA ALA A 298 5.50 -2.32 -20.39
C ALA A 298 4.87 -3.68 -20.80
N PHE A 299 4.54 -4.55 -19.84
CA PHE A 299 3.89 -5.83 -20.11
C PHE A 299 2.48 -5.65 -20.67
N MET A 300 1.68 -4.74 -20.10
CA MET A 300 0.32 -4.47 -20.57
C MET A 300 0.32 -3.96 -22.01
N GLU A 301 1.28 -3.11 -22.36
CA GLU A 301 1.44 -2.56 -23.71
C GLU A 301 1.82 -3.65 -24.70
N LYS A 302 2.79 -4.49 -24.35
CA LYS A 302 3.10 -5.71 -25.11
C LYS A 302 1.86 -6.58 -25.32
N LYS A 303 1.04 -6.77 -24.29
CA LYS A 303 -0.20 -7.55 -24.35
C LYS A 303 -1.22 -6.97 -25.35
N TYR A 304 -1.24 -5.65 -25.53
CA TYR A 304 -2.11 -4.96 -26.48
C TYR A 304 -1.44 -4.65 -27.84
N GLY A 305 -0.26 -5.22 -28.11
CA GLY A 305 0.41 -5.11 -29.40
C GLY A 305 1.16 -3.80 -29.64
N THR A 306 1.40 -3.01 -28.59
CA THR A 306 2.20 -1.77 -28.66
C THR A 306 3.66 -2.03 -28.25
N ASN A 307 4.54 -1.07 -28.53
CA ASN A 307 5.96 -1.22 -28.20
C ASN A 307 6.20 -0.98 -26.69
N PRO A 308 6.56 -2.01 -25.91
CA PRO A 308 6.76 -1.89 -24.46
C PRO A 308 7.89 -0.92 -24.07
N TYR A 309 8.88 -0.73 -24.95
CA TYR A 309 9.99 0.21 -24.72
C TYR A 309 9.52 1.66 -24.70
N THR A 310 8.56 2.03 -25.56
CA THR A 310 8.04 3.41 -25.64
C THR A 310 7.43 3.84 -24.31
N ILE A 311 6.68 2.94 -23.66
CA ILE A 311 5.99 3.24 -22.41
C ILE A 311 6.94 3.18 -21.22
N ALA A 312 7.90 2.25 -21.22
CA ALA A 312 9.00 2.27 -20.28
C ALA A 312 9.78 3.60 -20.34
N LYS A 313 10.03 4.11 -21.55
CA LYS A 313 10.68 5.40 -21.76
C LYS A 313 9.84 6.58 -21.29
N MET A 314 8.54 6.57 -21.57
CA MET A 314 7.63 7.60 -21.09
C MET A 314 7.65 7.70 -19.55
N HIS A 315 7.58 6.58 -18.83
CA HIS A 315 7.70 6.58 -17.37
C HIS A 315 9.07 7.02 -16.86
N PHE A 316 10.14 6.64 -17.56
CA PHE A 316 11.48 7.13 -17.25
C PHE A 316 11.55 8.65 -17.36
N ASP A 317 11.08 9.21 -18.48
CA ASP A 317 11.11 10.64 -18.76
C ASP A 317 10.22 11.42 -17.77
N GLU A 318 9.05 10.87 -17.41
CA GLU A 318 8.14 11.40 -16.40
C GLU A 318 8.80 11.48 -15.01
N ASP A 319 9.28 10.33 -14.49
CA ASP A 319 9.91 10.27 -13.17
C ASP A 319 11.18 11.14 -13.13
N PHE A 320 11.97 11.16 -14.21
CA PHE A 320 13.17 12.00 -14.32
C PHE A 320 12.83 13.50 -14.26
N ALA A 321 11.80 13.93 -14.99
CA ALA A 321 11.35 15.32 -14.98
C ALA A 321 10.81 15.73 -13.61
N GLU A 322 10.03 14.88 -12.96
CA GLU A 322 9.44 15.18 -11.66
C GLU A 322 10.50 15.25 -10.56
N VAL A 323 11.44 14.31 -10.52
CA VAL A 323 12.57 14.37 -9.58
C VAL A 323 13.34 15.67 -9.76
N LYS A 324 13.64 16.10 -10.99
CA LYS A 324 14.32 17.37 -11.24
C LYS A 324 13.59 18.58 -10.66
N LYS A 325 12.25 18.59 -10.68
CA LYS A 325 11.47 19.68 -10.07
C LYS A 325 11.58 19.68 -8.54
N LEU A 326 11.61 18.49 -7.93
CA LEU A 326 11.67 18.33 -6.48
C LEU A 326 13.08 18.57 -5.91
N MET A 327 14.12 18.44 -6.73
CA MET A 327 15.50 18.68 -6.34
C MET A 327 15.76 20.17 -6.11
N THR A 328 15.77 20.57 -4.84
CA THR A 328 16.28 21.87 -4.41
C THR A 328 17.76 21.77 -4.04
N ASN A 329 18.48 22.89 -4.00
CA ASN A 329 19.90 22.92 -3.60
C ASN A 329 20.79 21.94 -4.40
N THR A 330 20.86 22.15 -5.71
CA THR A 330 21.58 21.27 -6.65
C THR A 330 23.11 21.23 -6.44
N SER A 331 23.66 22.08 -5.58
CA SER A 331 25.09 22.09 -5.24
C SER A 331 25.48 21.11 -4.13
N ASN A 332 24.51 20.45 -3.48
CA ASN A 332 24.79 19.50 -2.41
C ASN A 332 25.57 18.26 -2.93
N THR A 333 26.64 17.87 -2.23
CA THR A 333 27.46 16.71 -2.60
C THR A 333 26.74 15.38 -2.46
N ALA A 334 25.70 15.28 -1.62
CA ALA A 334 24.95 14.05 -1.46
C ALA A 334 24.20 13.61 -2.75
N TRP A 335 23.95 14.52 -3.70
CA TRP A 335 23.46 14.13 -5.03
C TRP A 335 24.47 13.30 -5.83
N PHE A 336 25.76 13.60 -5.65
CA PHE A 336 26.83 12.80 -6.23
C PHE A 336 26.84 11.40 -5.60
N ASP A 337 26.78 11.31 -4.28
CA ASP A 337 26.77 10.04 -3.58
C ASP A 337 25.58 9.17 -4.00
N LEU A 338 24.37 9.74 -4.07
CA LEU A 338 23.15 9.04 -4.51
C LEU A 338 23.15 8.67 -6.02
N CYS A 339 23.91 9.38 -6.85
CA CYS A 339 24.10 9.03 -8.26
C CYS A 339 24.94 7.75 -8.41
N PHE A 340 26.00 7.60 -7.61
CA PHE A 340 26.95 6.49 -7.73
C PHE A 340 26.71 5.34 -6.75
N GLY A 341 25.91 5.54 -5.71
CA GLY A 341 25.67 4.53 -4.69
C GLY A 341 24.64 4.94 -3.65
N PRO A 342 24.56 4.21 -2.54
CA PRO A 342 23.74 4.59 -1.40
C PRO A 342 24.39 5.70 -0.57
N LEU A 343 23.55 6.42 0.18
CA LEU A 343 23.97 7.39 1.19
C LEU A 343 23.70 6.84 2.59
N TYR A 344 24.76 6.67 3.39
CA TYR A 344 24.67 6.11 4.74
C TYR A 344 24.23 7.16 5.76
N ASN A 345 23.39 6.79 6.73
CA ASN A 345 22.88 7.66 7.80
C ASN A 345 22.20 8.96 7.32
N ALA A 346 21.51 8.88 6.19
CA ALA A 346 20.95 10.02 5.48
C ALA A 346 19.54 10.45 5.95
N THR A 347 18.99 9.82 6.98
CA THR A 347 17.57 10.03 7.38
C THR A 347 17.28 11.44 7.89
N ASN A 348 18.29 12.19 8.31
CA ASN A 348 18.16 13.55 8.84
C ASN A 348 18.43 14.65 7.79
N ILE A 349 18.51 14.29 6.51
CA ILE A 349 18.85 15.22 5.44
C ILE A 349 17.57 15.89 4.92
N SER A 350 17.29 17.11 5.40
CA SER A 350 16.05 17.84 5.10
C SER A 350 15.83 18.14 3.62
N PHE A 351 16.89 18.31 2.82
CA PHE A 351 16.72 18.58 1.38
C PHE A 351 16.15 17.38 0.60
N LEU A 352 16.17 16.16 1.19
CA LEU A 352 15.55 14.96 0.61
C LEU A 352 14.07 14.81 1.01
N ASP A 353 13.53 15.68 1.87
CA ASP A 353 12.18 15.53 2.44
C ASP A 353 11.10 15.33 1.36
N SER A 354 11.12 16.15 0.30
CA SER A 354 10.16 16.04 -0.79
C SER A 354 10.30 14.72 -1.56
N LEU A 355 11.54 14.25 -1.77
CA LEU A 355 11.79 12.99 -2.47
C LEU A 355 11.36 11.78 -1.66
N PHE A 356 11.51 11.82 -0.32
CA PHE A 356 11.00 10.77 0.57
C PHE A 356 9.47 10.74 0.60
N LYS A 357 8.82 11.91 0.67
CA LYS A 357 7.35 12.02 0.67
C LYS A 357 6.71 11.48 -0.61
N GLU A 358 7.39 11.63 -1.75
CA GLU A 358 6.95 11.07 -3.03
C GLU A 358 7.46 9.65 -3.28
N GLY A 359 8.34 9.12 -2.41
CA GLY A 359 8.92 7.78 -2.53
C GLY A 359 9.97 7.61 -3.63
N TYR A 360 10.51 8.70 -4.19
CA TYR A 360 11.59 8.66 -5.19
C TYR A 360 12.93 8.24 -4.59
N VAL A 361 13.12 8.46 -3.29
CA VAL A 361 14.21 7.85 -2.51
C VAL A 361 13.62 7.04 -1.38
N TYR A 362 14.37 6.03 -0.93
CA TYR A 362 13.96 5.23 0.21
C TYR A 362 15.13 4.87 1.10
N SER A 363 14.88 4.67 2.38
CA SER A 363 15.84 4.16 3.36
C SER A 363 15.51 2.71 3.71
N ASP A 364 16.55 1.89 3.81
CA ASP A 364 16.41 0.54 4.37
C ASP A 364 16.43 0.54 5.91
N GLU A 365 16.35 -0.66 6.49
CA GLU A 365 16.40 -0.87 7.93
C GLU A 365 17.70 -0.35 8.58
N ASN A 366 18.78 -0.22 7.81
CA ASN A 366 20.07 0.30 8.27
C ASN A 366 20.20 1.81 8.09
N SER A 367 19.09 2.52 7.83
CA SER A 367 19.09 3.96 7.55
C SER A 367 19.97 4.33 6.35
N THR A 368 20.19 3.38 5.44
CA THR A 368 20.92 3.59 4.20
C THR A 368 19.94 4.01 3.13
N THR A 369 20.16 5.16 2.50
CA THR A 369 19.25 5.75 1.52
C THR A 369 19.70 5.45 0.10
N TYR A 370 18.76 5.05 -0.74
CA TYR A 370 18.99 4.69 -2.13
C TYR A 370 18.11 5.54 -3.06
N ALA A 371 18.60 5.76 -4.28
CA ALA A 371 17.74 6.19 -5.37
C ALA A 371 16.71 5.10 -5.68
N GLY A 372 15.47 5.50 -5.88
CA GLY A 372 14.37 4.58 -6.10
C GLY A 372 14.36 3.89 -7.46
N SER A 373 14.92 4.55 -8.48
CA SER A 373 14.88 4.06 -9.85
C SER A 373 16.10 4.45 -10.64
N ALA A 374 16.26 3.83 -11.81
CA ALA A 374 17.21 4.26 -12.82
C ALA A 374 16.97 5.71 -13.26
N ALA A 375 15.70 6.14 -13.41
CA ALA A 375 15.33 7.51 -13.76
C ALA A 375 15.68 8.51 -12.66
N VAL A 376 15.38 8.18 -11.40
CA VAL A 376 15.74 9.02 -10.25
C VAL A 376 17.26 9.18 -10.17
N ARG A 377 18.00 8.08 -10.32
CA ARG A 377 19.46 8.09 -10.30
C ARG A 377 20.03 8.91 -11.46
N ALA A 378 19.48 8.77 -12.66
CA ALA A 378 19.87 9.57 -13.81
C ALA A 378 19.62 11.07 -13.57
N ALA A 379 18.53 11.44 -12.91
CA ALA A 379 18.25 12.83 -12.53
C ALA A 379 19.32 13.37 -11.57
N PHE A 380 19.72 12.58 -10.55
CA PHE A 380 20.81 12.94 -9.64
C PHE A 380 22.14 13.13 -10.38
N CYS A 381 22.47 12.21 -11.28
CA CYS A 381 23.68 12.29 -12.10
C CYS A 381 23.67 13.47 -13.09
N ALA A 382 22.50 13.93 -13.53
CA ALA A 382 22.38 15.02 -14.50
C ALA A 382 22.77 16.38 -13.91
N ILE A 383 22.50 16.60 -12.62
CA ILE A 383 22.86 17.86 -11.94
C ILE A 383 24.25 17.84 -11.31
N THR A 384 24.83 16.65 -11.18
CA THR A 384 26.15 16.46 -10.59
C THR A 384 27.20 17.23 -11.40
N PRO A 385 27.96 18.16 -10.77
CA PRO A 385 28.97 18.95 -11.46
C PRO A 385 29.97 18.09 -12.25
N LYS A 386 30.32 18.53 -13.47
CA LYS A 386 31.26 17.81 -14.35
C LYS A 386 32.58 17.46 -13.66
N LYS A 387 33.03 18.28 -12.69
CA LYS A 387 34.25 18.03 -11.91
C LYS A 387 34.23 16.73 -11.10
N TYR A 388 33.04 16.22 -10.76
CA TYR A 388 32.88 14.99 -10.00
C TYR A 388 32.53 13.80 -10.88
N LYS A 389 32.11 14.01 -12.13
CA LYS A 389 31.92 12.89 -13.05
C LYS A 389 33.24 12.12 -13.11
N PRO A 390 33.24 10.80 -12.85
CA PRO A 390 34.46 10.00 -12.96
C PRO A 390 35.05 10.36 -14.31
N LYS A 391 36.29 10.88 -14.33
CA LYS A 391 37.01 11.06 -15.59
C LYS A 391 36.86 9.72 -16.28
N GLU A 392 36.17 9.68 -17.42
CA GLU A 392 36.04 8.46 -18.20
C GLU A 392 37.46 7.92 -18.28
N ILE A 393 37.70 6.81 -17.57
CA ILE A 393 38.98 6.13 -17.68
C ILE A 393 38.96 5.80 -19.15
N LYS A 394 39.76 6.53 -19.93
CA LYS A 394 40.06 6.16 -21.30
C LYS A 394 40.70 4.80 -21.13
N VAL A 395 39.86 3.76 -21.20
CA VAL A 395 40.31 2.39 -21.36
C VAL A 395 41.05 2.47 -22.68
N GLU A 396 42.37 2.68 -22.60
CA GLU A 396 43.22 2.61 -23.76
C GLU A 396 42.86 1.25 -24.36
N LYS A 397 42.21 1.29 -25.53
CA LYS A 397 42.01 0.08 -26.34
C LYS A 397 43.33 -0.66 -26.28
N PRO A 398 43.38 -1.90 -25.75
CA PRO A 398 44.65 -2.60 -25.65
C PRO A 398 45.25 -2.56 -27.05
N LYS A 399 46.38 -1.86 -27.20
CA LYS A 399 47.15 -1.83 -28.44
C LYS A 399 47.49 -3.29 -28.69
N SER A 400 46.71 -3.97 -29.53
CA SER A 400 47.03 -5.32 -29.96
C SER A 400 48.35 -5.20 -30.71
N LYS A 401 49.46 -5.50 -30.03
CA LYS A 401 50.74 -5.73 -30.67
C LYS A 401 50.54 -6.98 -31.52
N GLY A 402 50.18 -6.76 -32.79
CA GLY A 402 50.01 -7.81 -33.77
C GLY A 402 51.34 -8.53 -33.95
N LYS A 403 51.44 -9.74 -33.38
CA LYS A 403 52.35 -10.76 -33.90
C LYS A 403 51.70 -11.26 -35.18
N LYS A 404 52.29 -10.90 -36.33
CA LYS A 404 51.88 -11.37 -37.66
C LYS A 404 51.93 -12.90 -37.70
N SER A 405 50.79 -13.56 -37.51
CA SER A 405 50.59 -14.94 -37.93
C SER A 405 50.12 -14.91 -39.38
N LYS A 406 50.93 -15.48 -40.29
CA LYS A 406 50.59 -15.63 -41.72
C LYS A 406 49.41 -16.58 -41.85
N SER A 407 48.22 -16.03 -42.06
CA SER A 407 47.02 -16.79 -42.48
C SER A 407 46.99 -16.87 -44.02
N PRO A 408 46.68 -18.04 -44.61
CA PRO A 408 46.70 -18.23 -46.05
C PRO A 408 45.60 -17.41 -46.77
N SER A 409 46.00 -16.91 -47.94
CA SER A 409 45.25 -16.10 -48.89
C SER A 409 43.82 -16.61 -49.12
N GLN A 410 42.82 -15.82 -48.74
CA GLN A 410 41.44 -16.02 -49.18
C GLN A 410 41.19 -15.23 -50.47
N SER A 411 40.64 -15.97 -51.43
CA SER A 411 40.17 -15.57 -52.76
C SER A 411 39.29 -14.32 -52.73
N PRO A 412 39.37 -13.42 -53.72
CA PRO A 412 38.58 -12.20 -53.77
C PRO A 412 37.08 -12.50 -53.83
N SER A 413 36.36 -11.98 -52.84
CA SER A 413 34.89 -11.99 -52.77
C SER A 413 34.31 -11.05 -53.84
N PRO A 414 33.27 -11.46 -54.60
CA PRO A 414 32.71 -10.66 -55.68
C PRO A 414 32.07 -9.36 -55.16
N LYS A 415 32.33 -8.29 -55.92
CA LYS A 415 31.81 -6.94 -55.74
C LYS A 415 30.26 -6.97 -55.76
N PRO A 416 29.57 -6.43 -54.73
CA PRO A 416 28.11 -6.39 -54.74
C PRO A 416 27.61 -5.47 -55.87
N THR A 417 26.79 -6.05 -56.73
CA THR A 417 26.05 -5.37 -57.80
C THR A 417 25.03 -4.41 -57.17
N PRO A 418 24.90 -3.15 -57.63
CA PRO A 418 23.96 -2.20 -57.07
C PRO A 418 22.52 -2.69 -57.27
N THR A 419 21.86 -3.01 -56.16
CA THR A 419 20.44 -3.36 -56.14
C THR A 419 19.61 -2.11 -56.47
N SER A 420 18.81 -2.18 -57.52
CA SER A 420 17.90 -1.13 -57.95
C SER A 420 16.93 -0.75 -56.83
N THR A 421 16.95 0.52 -56.45
CA THR A 421 16.00 1.16 -55.53
C THR A 421 14.58 0.97 -56.04
N PRO A 422 13.65 0.35 -55.27
CA PRO A 422 12.27 0.21 -55.70
C PRO A 422 11.60 1.59 -55.79
N THR A 423 11.05 1.88 -56.96
CA THR A 423 10.23 3.06 -57.24
C THR A 423 8.99 3.03 -56.33
N PRO A 424 8.64 4.12 -55.63
CA PRO A 424 7.46 4.15 -54.77
C PRO A 424 6.20 3.95 -55.63
N SER A 425 5.48 2.87 -55.35
CA SER A 425 4.15 2.59 -55.91
C SER A 425 3.18 3.69 -55.48
N PRO A 426 2.32 4.21 -56.37
CA PRO A 426 1.38 5.27 -56.05
C PRO A 426 0.44 4.84 -54.90
N SER A 427 0.36 5.70 -53.89
CA SER A 427 -0.55 5.57 -52.75
C SER A 427 -1.99 5.54 -53.26
N ALA A 428 -2.72 4.46 -52.93
CA ALA A 428 -4.14 4.36 -53.20
C ALA A 428 -4.89 5.53 -52.56
N THR A 429 -5.69 6.21 -53.38
CA THR A 429 -6.60 7.29 -52.97
C THR A 429 -7.58 6.75 -51.91
N PRO A 430 -7.76 7.43 -50.76
CA PRO A 430 -8.69 6.98 -49.74
C PRO A 430 -10.11 6.98 -50.31
N VAL A 431 -10.72 5.79 -50.37
CA VAL A 431 -12.13 5.61 -50.68
C VAL A 431 -12.93 6.31 -49.60
N GLN A 432 -13.73 7.31 -49.99
CA GLN A 432 -14.63 8.01 -49.09
C GLN A 432 -15.60 7.01 -48.47
N SER A 433 -15.49 6.84 -47.15
CA SER A 433 -16.42 6.04 -46.36
C SER A 433 -17.83 6.60 -46.53
N ALA A 434 -18.74 5.75 -47.00
CA ALA A 434 -20.15 6.08 -47.16
C ALA A 434 -20.73 6.64 -45.85
N LYS A 435 -21.47 7.74 -45.99
CA LYS A 435 -22.27 8.39 -44.95
C LYS A 435 -23.14 7.35 -44.24
N PRO A 436 -23.09 7.23 -42.90
CA PRO A 436 -23.92 6.27 -42.18
C PRO A 436 -25.41 6.60 -42.41
N SER A 437 -26.13 5.58 -42.88
CA SER A 437 -27.58 5.57 -43.04
C SER A 437 -28.26 5.86 -41.70
N PRO A 438 -29.36 6.64 -41.66
CA PRO A 438 -30.05 6.98 -40.42
C PRO A 438 -30.51 5.72 -39.67
N SER A 439 -30.15 5.69 -38.38
CA SER A 439 -30.54 4.67 -37.41
C SER A 439 -32.04 4.43 -37.45
N VAL A 440 -32.44 3.20 -37.77
CA VAL A 440 -33.83 2.74 -37.66
C VAL A 440 -34.21 2.80 -36.18
N SER A 441 -35.28 3.53 -35.87
CA SER A 441 -35.87 3.62 -34.53
C SER A 441 -36.21 2.22 -34.02
N PRO A 442 -35.83 1.83 -32.80
CA PRO A 442 -36.21 0.55 -32.25
C PRO A 442 -37.75 0.44 -32.18
N PRO A 443 -38.32 -0.73 -32.52
CA PRO A 443 -39.76 -0.95 -32.43
C PRO A 443 -40.21 -0.83 -30.98
N ASN A 444 -41.35 -0.15 -30.78
CA ASN A 444 -42.02 0.03 -29.49
C ASN A 444 -42.13 -1.31 -28.76
N THR A 445 -41.35 -1.46 -27.69
CA THR A 445 -41.55 -2.53 -26.72
C THR A 445 -42.95 -2.40 -26.11
N PRO A 446 -43.78 -3.47 -26.14
CA PRO A 446 -45.12 -3.41 -25.58
C PRO A 446 -45.05 -3.13 -24.08
N SER A 447 -45.91 -2.21 -23.64
CA SER A 447 -46.11 -1.83 -22.25
C SER A 447 -46.36 -3.09 -21.40
N PRO A 448 -45.67 -3.27 -20.26
CA PRO A 448 -45.92 -4.39 -19.38
C PRO A 448 -47.37 -4.34 -18.88
N SER A 449 -48.05 -5.48 -19.01
CA SER A 449 -49.40 -5.73 -18.53
C SER A 449 -49.48 -5.51 -17.02
N PRO A 450 -50.57 -4.92 -16.48
CA PRO A 450 -50.68 -4.61 -15.06
C PRO A 450 -50.55 -5.86 -14.20
N THR A 451 -49.59 -5.81 -13.26
CA THR A 451 -49.37 -6.81 -12.23
C THR A 451 -50.66 -7.00 -11.42
N PRO A 452 -51.16 -8.24 -11.23
CA PRO A 452 -52.36 -8.50 -10.44
C PRO A 452 -52.15 -8.05 -8.99
N VAL A 453 -53.15 -7.31 -8.48
CA VAL A 453 -53.25 -6.86 -7.10
C VAL A 453 -53.23 -8.09 -6.17
N PRO A 454 -52.31 -8.18 -5.20
CA PRO A 454 -52.32 -9.30 -4.26
C PRO A 454 -53.60 -9.26 -3.41
N SER A 455 -54.31 -10.38 -3.46
CA SER A 455 -55.49 -10.68 -2.67
C SER A 455 -55.18 -10.57 -1.17
N VAL A 456 -56.08 -9.90 -0.45
CA VAL A 456 -55.98 -9.63 0.98
C VAL A 456 -56.07 -10.95 1.75
N SER A 457 -54.98 -11.35 2.39
CA SER A 457 -54.93 -12.51 3.28
C SER A 457 -55.79 -12.25 4.53
N PRO A 458 -56.60 -13.21 5.00
CA PRO A 458 -57.53 -13.01 6.11
C PRO A 458 -56.81 -12.77 7.45
N SER A 459 -57.43 -11.88 8.22
CA SER A 459 -57.10 -11.44 9.57
C SER A 459 -56.82 -12.61 10.54
N PRO A 460 -55.74 -12.57 11.34
CA PRO A 460 -55.52 -13.56 12.38
C PRO A 460 -56.54 -13.39 13.53
N SER A 461 -57.16 -14.52 13.85
CA SER A 461 -58.08 -14.74 14.98
C SER A 461 -57.48 -14.31 16.33
N PRO A 462 -58.27 -13.72 17.24
CA PRO A 462 -57.78 -13.23 18.53
C PRO A 462 -57.29 -14.38 19.43
N SER A 463 -56.07 -14.20 19.95
CA SER A 463 -55.40 -15.09 20.88
C SER A 463 -56.15 -15.18 22.22
N PRO A 464 -56.33 -16.38 22.81
CA PRO A 464 -57.06 -16.55 24.06
C PRO A 464 -56.30 -16.01 25.27
N LYS A 465 -57.09 -15.38 26.15
CA LYS A 465 -56.74 -14.79 27.45
C LYS A 465 -56.09 -15.84 28.38
N PRO A 466 -54.95 -15.54 29.04
CA PRO A 466 -54.36 -16.48 29.97
C PRO A 466 -55.17 -16.55 31.29
N GLU A 467 -55.57 -17.76 31.66
CA GLU A 467 -56.18 -18.14 32.93
C GLU A 467 -55.21 -17.93 34.10
N LYS A 468 -55.74 -17.37 35.18
CA LYS A 468 -55.11 -17.30 36.49
C LYS A 468 -54.99 -18.71 37.06
N LYS A 469 -53.77 -19.17 37.34
CA LYS A 469 -53.53 -20.28 38.29
C LYS A 469 -52.85 -19.76 39.56
N SER A 470 -53.57 -19.97 40.65
CA SER A 470 -53.15 -19.90 42.04
C SER A 470 -52.29 -21.12 42.43
N GLY A 471 -51.49 -20.98 43.49
CA GLY A 471 -50.77 -22.07 44.16
C GLY A 471 -49.28 -21.76 44.34
N TRP A 472 -48.86 -21.06 45.39
CA TRP A 472 -48.57 -21.60 46.73
C TRP A 472 -47.39 -22.59 46.74
N PHE A 473 -46.18 -22.09 47.01
CA PHE A 473 -45.17 -22.78 47.82
C PHE A 473 -44.26 -21.75 48.51
N SER A 474 -44.40 -21.69 49.84
CA SER A 474 -43.42 -21.10 50.74
C SER A 474 -42.32 -22.12 51.03
N LYS A 475 -41.05 -21.73 50.90
CA LYS A 475 -40.03 -22.18 51.85
C LYS A 475 -38.92 -21.12 51.98
N LYS A 476 -38.76 -20.64 53.21
CA LYS A 476 -37.75 -19.71 53.70
C LYS A 476 -36.35 -20.31 53.52
N GLU A 477 -35.44 -19.52 52.95
CA GLU A 477 -34.02 -19.62 53.26
C GLU A 477 -33.46 -18.26 53.70
N LYS A 478 -32.49 -18.37 54.59
CA LYS A 478 -32.00 -17.42 55.58
C LYS A 478 -30.77 -16.69 55.02
N PRO A 479 -30.64 -15.35 55.12
CA PRO A 479 -29.44 -14.67 54.67
C PRO A 479 -28.36 -14.68 55.77
N THR A 480 -27.15 -15.09 55.41
CA THR A 480 -25.90 -14.95 56.18
C THR A 480 -24.98 -13.93 55.49
N PRO A 481 -23.97 -13.35 56.16
CA PRO A 481 -23.80 -11.90 56.21
C PRO A 481 -22.71 -11.37 55.29
N LYS A 482 -22.86 -10.10 54.89
CA LYS A 482 -21.86 -9.25 54.23
C LYS A 482 -20.57 -9.14 55.08
N PRO A 483 -19.37 -9.20 54.46
CA PRO A 483 -18.14 -8.84 55.14
C PRO A 483 -17.99 -7.31 55.24
N LYS A 484 -17.60 -6.87 56.44
CA LYS A 484 -17.20 -5.50 56.79
C LYS A 484 -15.94 -5.11 56.00
N SER A 485 -15.99 -4.01 55.25
CA SER A 485 -14.79 -3.34 54.74
C SER A 485 -14.48 -2.14 55.60
N ALA A 486 -13.20 -2.02 55.96
CA ALA A 486 -12.66 -1.06 56.90
C ALA A 486 -12.81 0.40 56.43
N GLU A 487 -13.07 1.24 57.43
CA GLU A 487 -13.23 2.68 57.37
C GLU A 487 -11.84 3.34 57.31
N ILE A 488 -11.50 3.96 56.18
CA ILE A 488 -10.33 4.83 56.06
C ILE A 488 -10.80 6.26 56.29
N LYS A 489 -10.38 6.82 57.42
CA LYS A 489 -10.57 8.21 57.85
C LYS A 489 -9.64 9.10 57.02
N VAL A 490 -10.19 9.94 56.14
CA VAL A 490 -9.46 11.05 55.52
C VAL A 490 -10.12 12.35 55.98
N GLU A 491 -9.41 13.07 56.86
CA GLU A 491 -9.67 14.47 57.15
C GLU A 491 -9.45 15.30 55.88
N THR A 492 -10.41 16.12 55.50
CA THR A 492 -10.14 17.30 54.67
C THR A 492 -10.94 18.48 55.19
N LYS A 493 -10.19 19.52 55.53
CA LYS A 493 -10.63 20.76 56.15
C LYS A 493 -11.56 21.54 55.22
N ALA A 494 -12.61 22.08 55.81
CA ALA A 494 -13.49 23.06 55.21
C ALA A 494 -12.78 24.42 55.12
N ASP A 495 -12.81 25.04 53.95
CA ASP A 495 -12.70 26.49 53.82
C ASP A 495 -13.81 26.98 52.89
N SER A 496 -14.75 27.71 53.51
CA SER A 496 -15.88 28.35 52.85
C SER A 496 -15.45 29.68 52.24
N LYS A 497 -15.64 29.87 50.93
CA LYS A 497 -15.73 31.21 50.33
C LYS A 497 -16.98 31.31 49.46
N LYS A 498 -17.92 32.09 50.01
CA LYS A 498 -19.18 32.59 49.47
C LYS A 498 -18.91 33.46 48.24
N VAL A 499 -19.53 33.15 47.10
CA VAL A 499 -19.62 34.04 45.94
C VAL A 499 -21.08 34.11 45.47
N THR A 500 -21.56 35.34 45.43
CA THR A 500 -22.89 35.83 45.04
C THR A 500 -23.13 35.67 43.53
N PRO A 501 -24.36 35.40 43.06
CA PRO A 501 -24.65 35.36 41.63
C PRO A 501 -24.91 36.77 41.07
N GLU A 502 -24.15 37.13 40.03
CA GLU A 502 -24.30 38.35 39.26
C GLU A 502 -25.23 38.11 38.06
N LYS A 503 -26.17 39.05 37.90
CA LYS A 503 -27.28 39.10 36.94
C LYS A 503 -26.73 39.49 35.56
N LYS A 504 -27.01 38.72 34.51
CA LYS A 504 -26.58 39.06 33.13
C LYS A 504 -27.81 39.34 32.25
N GLU A 505 -27.86 40.57 31.76
CA GLU A 505 -28.86 41.11 30.83
C GLU A 505 -28.82 40.42 29.47
N GLU A 506 -30.00 40.11 28.94
CA GLU A 506 -30.24 39.73 27.55
C GLU A 506 -30.18 40.96 26.64
N LYS A 507 -29.35 40.92 25.60
CA LYS A 507 -29.35 41.91 24.52
C LYS A 507 -29.86 41.26 23.24
N LYS A 508 -31.09 41.62 22.89
CA LYS A 508 -31.81 41.28 21.65
C LYS A 508 -31.13 42.00 20.47
N VAL A 509 -30.67 41.25 19.47
CA VAL A 509 -30.23 41.80 18.18
C VAL A 509 -31.17 41.29 17.10
N GLU A 510 -31.86 42.25 16.51
CA GLU A 510 -32.83 42.15 15.43
C GLU A 510 -32.05 42.04 14.10
N THR A 511 -32.32 41.01 13.29
CA THR A 511 -31.73 40.89 11.95
C THR A 511 -32.84 41.14 10.94
N LYS A 512 -32.75 42.28 10.23
CA LYS A 512 -33.65 42.65 9.14
C LYS A 512 -33.36 41.81 7.90
N SER A 513 -34.43 41.30 7.31
CA SER A 513 -34.53 40.75 5.96
C SER A 513 -34.43 41.87 4.93
N GLU A 514 -33.63 41.68 3.88
CA GLU A 514 -33.74 42.46 2.65
C GLU A 514 -33.86 41.56 1.41
N GLU A 515 -34.58 42.12 0.46
CA GLU A 515 -35.43 41.49 -0.51
C GLU A 515 -34.74 41.32 -1.87
N LYS A 516 -35.34 40.45 -2.67
CA LYS A 516 -34.87 39.85 -3.92
C LYS A 516 -35.41 40.62 -5.13
N LYS A 517 -34.53 41.07 -6.05
CA LYS A 517 -34.77 41.38 -7.48
C LYS A 517 -33.45 41.90 -8.08
N THR A 518 -32.98 41.62 -9.30
CA THR A 518 -33.65 41.36 -10.58
C THR A 518 -32.66 40.63 -11.52
N LEU A 519 -33.22 39.89 -12.48
CA LEU A 519 -32.55 39.14 -13.53
C LEU A 519 -32.38 40.04 -14.77
N GLU A 520 -31.17 40.18 -15.33
CA GLU A 520 -30.99 40.69 -16.70
C GLU A 520 -29.94 39.88 -17.50
N LYS A 521 -30.27 39.67 -18.78
CA LYS A 521 -29.54 38.94 -19.82
C LYS A 521 -28.28 39.68 -20.28
N PRO A 522 -27.43 39.02 -21.08
CA PRO A 522 -26.94 39.71 -22.27
C PRO A 522 -27.07 38.89 -23.56
N LYS A 523 -27.34 39.61 -24.65
CA LYS A 523 -27.14 39.21 -26.06
C LYS A 523 -26.00 40.04 -26.65
N ASP A 524 -25.16 39.35 -27.44
CA ASP A 524 -24.44 39.74 -28.66
C ASP A 524 -23.90 41.18 -28.84
N SER A 525 -22.61 41.30 -29.14
CA SER A 525 -22.11 41.50 -30.52
C SER A 525 -20.65 42.01 -30.60
N LYS A 526 -19.91 41.46 -31.60
CA LYS A 526 -18.88 42.05 -32.51
C LYS A 526 -17.73 42.91 -31.92
N LYS A 527 -16.55 43.11 -32.52
CA LYS A 527 -15.67 42.59 -33.60
C LYS A 527 -14.51 43.63 -33.64
N GLN A 528 -13.36 43.30 -34.24
CA GLN A 528 -12.19 44.16 -34.57
C GLN A 528 -11.14 44.34 -33.46
N ASP A 529 -9.83 44.42 -33.72
CA ASP A 529 -9.00 44.14 -34.90
C ASP A 529 -7.54 43.98 -34.42
N GLN A 530 -6.73 43.32 -35.23
CA GLN A 530 -5.29 43.17 -35.05
C GLN A 530 -4.53 44.48 -35.32
N ALA A 531 -3.54 44.82 -34.48
CA ALA A 531 -2.36 45.57 -34.90
C ALA A 531 -1.15 45.32 -33.97
N LYS A 532 0.03 45.38 -34.60
CA LYS A 532 1.41 45.08 -34.15
C LYS A 532 1.92 45.97 -32.99
N PRO A 533 3.08 45.61 -32.39
CA PRO A 533 3.63 46.26 -31.20
C PRO A 533 4.58 47.43 -31.56
N GLU A 534 4.51 48.50 -30.78
CA GLU A 534 5.53 49.54 -30.73
C GLU A 534 6.11 49.71 -29.33
N THR A 535 7.42 49.81 -29.32
CA THR A 535 8.34 49.92 -28.20
C THR A 535 8.30 51.33 -27.60
N THR A 536 8.03 51.47 -26.30
CA THR A 536 8.30 52.72 -25.58
C THR A 536 8.91 52.46 -24.19
N GLN A 537 9.95 53.23 -23.93
CA GLN A 537 10.84 53.27 -22.77
C GLN A 537 10.15 53.60 -21.44
N PRO A 538 10.81 53.35 -20.28
CA PRO A 538 10.15 53.40 -18.98
C PRO A 538 9.97 54.83 -18.47
N ILE A 539 8.72 55.15 -18.10
CA ILE A 539 8.37 56.34 -17.33
C ILE A 539 8.67 56.06 -15.86
N LYS A 540 9.51 56.95 -15.31
CA LYS A 540 9.84 57.10 -13.90
C LYS A 540 8.65 57.77 -13.21
N VAL A 541 7.95 57.05 -12.34
CA VAL A 541 6.96 57.65 -11.43
C VAL A 541 7.47 57.49 -10.00
N GLU A 542 7.72 58.64 -9.38
CA GLU A 542 7.94 58.78 -7.95
C GLU A 542 6.63 58.44 -7.22
N ASP A 543 6.68 57.52 -6.26
CA ASP A 543 5.62 57.36 -5.27
C ASP A 543 6.20 57.57 -3.87
N LYS A 544 5.87 58.74 -3.31
CA LYS A 544 5.97 59.06 -1.89
C LYS A 544 4.60 58.79 -1.28
N SER A 545 4.44 57.75 -0.46
CA SER A 545 3.56 57.79 0.73
C SER A 545 3.56 56.46 1.49
N SER A 546 3.40 56.56 2.81
CA SER A 546 3.09 55.51 3.79
C SER A 546 4.23 54.62 4.31
N LYS A 547 5.10 55.26 5.11
CA LYS A 547 5.72 54.65 6.30
C LYS A 547 4.79 54.87 7.50
N VAL A 548 3.98 53.88 7.88
CA VAL A 548 3.51 53.66 9.26
C VAL A 548 3.21 52.15 9.37
N ASP A 549 3.54 51.54 10.51
CA ASP A 549 3.27 50.13 10.88
C ASP A 549 4.24 49.02 10.42
N GLU A 550 5.54 49.23 10.67
CA GLU A 550 6.48 48.10 10.84
C GLU A 550 7.49 48.39 11.96
N LYS A 551 6.99 48.59 13.19
CA LYS A 551 7.87 48.73 14.37
C LYS A 551 7.35 48.12 15.67
N LYS A 552 6.35 47.24 15.62
CA LYS A 552 5.80 46.58 16.82
C LYS A 552 5.85 45.04 16.82
N SER A 553 6.57 44.40 15.89
CA SER A 553 6.74 42.93 15.84
C SER A 553 8.17 42.42 16.10
N LYS A 554 9.13 43.30 16.41
CA LYS A 554 10.54 42.91 16.66
C LYS A 554 11.00 42.97 18.12
N GLU A 555 10.09 43.27 19.06
CA GLU A 555 10.45 43.37 20.49
C GLU A 555 9.93 42.20 21.36
N GLU A 556 8.98 41.39 20.88
CA GLU A 556 8.49 40.20 21.62
C GLU A 556 9.32 38.91 21.35
N ALA A 557 10.11 38.86 20.28
CA ALA A 557 10.96 37.70 19.97
C ALA A 557 12.27 37.63 20.79
N LYS A 558 12.56 38.63 21.63
CA LYS A 558 13.78 38.68 22.47
C LYS A 558 13.56 38.37 23.96
N LYS A 559 12.31 38.15 24.39
CA LYS A 559 11.97 37.87 25.81
C LYS A 559 11.71 36.40 26.16
N MET A 560 11.80 35.47 25.20
CA MET A 560 11.58 34.03 25.41
C MET A 560 12.85 33.15 25.40
N LYS A 561 14.05 33.74 25.53
CA LYS A 561 15.32 32.97 25.56
C LYS A 561 16.16 33.09 26.84
N SER A 562 15.59 33.51 27.97
CA SER A 562 16.34 33.66 29.23
C SER A 562 15.79 32.90 30.44
N SER A 563 14.88 31.93 30.26
CA SER A 563 14.35 31.13 31.38
C SER A 563 14.48 29.63 31.12
N GLU A 564 15.69 29.16 30.83
CA GLU A 564 16.01 27.73 30.91
C GLU A 564 17.52 27.55 31.16
N LYS A 565 17.98 28.11 32.29
CA LYS A 565 19.34 27.88 32.77
C LYS A 565 19.42 28.14 34.27
N LYS A 566 18.89 27.20 35.06
CA LYS A 566 19.23 26.95 36.48
C LYS A 566 18.39 25.78 36.98
N GLU A 567 18.92 24.56 36.85
CA GLU A 567 18.82 23.48 37.85
C GLU A 567 19.48 22.22 37.30
N SER A 568 20.68 21.93 37.80
CA SER A 568 21.29 20.59 37.98
C SER A 568 22.78 20.78 38.26
N LYS A 569 23.10 21.13 39.51
CA LYS A 569 24.39 20.82 40.12
C LYS A 569 24.16 19.63 41.02
N GLY A 570 24.88 18.53 40.79
CA GLY A 570 24.97 17.44 41.76
C GLY A 570 25.48 16.12 41.18
N TRP A 571 26.73 15.80 41.50
CA TRP A 571 27.36 14.46 41.46
C TRP A 571 27.54 13.75 40.12
N PHE A 572 28.79 13.69 39.64
CA PHE A 572 29.63 12.48 39.75
C PHE A 572 31.10 12.80 39.47
N SER A 573 31.96 12.11 40.21
CA SER A 573 33.39 12.32 40.33
C SER A 573 34.18 11.70 39.17
N LYS A 574 35.09 12.50 38.61
CA LYS A 574 36.50 12.19 38.29
C LYS A 574 36.84 10.73 37.94
N LYS A 575 37.17 10.46 36.67
CA LYS A 575 38.24 9.50 36.28
C LYS A 575 38.78 9.78 34.87
N GLU A 576 39.99 10.37 34.89
CA GLU A 576 41.19 10.01 34.14
C GLU A 576 41.08 9.54 32.67
N LYS A 577 41.74 10.32 31.80
CA LYS A 577 42.05 10.03 30.40
C LYS A 577 43.11 8.95 30.29
N GLN A 578 42.86 7.91 29.49
CA GLN A 578 43.90 7.23 28.72
C GLN A 578 43.35 6.81 27.35
N THR A 579 43.98 7.31 26.30
CA THR A 579 43.89 6.81 24.91
C THR A 579 44.61 5.48 24.78
N PRO A 580 44.16 4.58 23.88
CA PRO A 580 45.13 3.78 23.16
C PRO A 580 44.86 3.65 21.65
N THR A 581 45.97 3.76 20.93
CA THR A 581 46.26 3.35 19.55
C THR A 581 46.04 1.83 19.37
N PRO A 582 45.56 1.33 18.22
CA PRO A 582 45.46 -0.10 17.99
C PRO A 582 46.73 -0.66 17.31
N SER A 583 47.20 -1.81 17.80
CA SER A 583 48.05 -2.75 17.06
C SER A 583 47.57 -4.18 17.31
N PRO A 584 47.76 -5.10 16.35
CA PRO A 584 46.89 -6.25 16.16
C PRO A 584 47.38 -7.46 16.96
N SER A 585 46.48 -8.05 17.75
CA SER A 585 46.71 -9.33 18.43
C SER A 585 45.85 -10.42 17.80
N LYS A 586 46.54 -11.42 17.23
CA LYS A 586 45.97 -12.71 16.82
C LYS A 586 45.66 -13.53 18.07
N SER A 587 44.48 -14.11 18.14
CA SER A 587 44.17 -15.27 18.98
C SER A 587 42.91 -16.00 18.47
N PRO A 588 42.76 -17.30 18.79
CA PRO A 588 42.15 -18.28 17.91
C PRO A 588 40.66 -18.53 18.18
N VAL A 589 39.99 -19.00 17.13
CA VAL A 589 38.59 -19.44 17.11
C VAL A 589 38.43 -20.73 17.91
N PRO A 590 37.52 -20.81 18.90
CA PRO A 590 37.08 -22.10 19.44
C PRO A 590 35.92 -22.65 18.59
N SER A 591 36.04 -23.91 18.21
CA SER A 591 35.02 -24.69 17.51
C SER A 591 33.83 -25.00 18.44
N PRO A 592 32.58 -24.99 17.95
CA PRO A 592 31.43 -25.38 18.78
C PRO A 592 31.33 -26.91 18.89
N SER A 593 31.23 -27.38 20.13
CA SER A 593 30.98 -28.78 20.48
C SER A 593 29.56 -29.19 20.11
N ILE A 594 29.45 -30.24 19.30
CA ILE A 594 28.19 -30.92 18.97
C ILE A 594 27.78 -31.79 20.17
N SER A 595 26.61 -31.51 20.76
CA SER A 595 25.97 -32.41 21.72
C SER A 595 25.20 -33.52 20.99
N PRO A 596 25.20 -34.76 21.49
CA PRO A 596 24.68 -35.91 20.77
C PRO A 596 23.16 -36.08 20.91
N SER A 597 22.54 -36.54 19.82
CA SER A 597 21.13 -36.96 19.75
C SER A 597 20.82 -38.15 20.67
N PRO A 598 19.59 -38.24 21.23
CA PRO A 598 19.18 -39.38 22.05
C PRO A 598 18.80 -40.61 21.20
N LYS A 599 19.21 -41.78 21.68
CA LYS A 599 18.89 -43.12 21.17
C LYS A 599 17.41 -43.47 21.36
N PRO A 600 16.85 -44.37 20.52
CA PRO A 600 15.43 -44.74 20.56
C PRO A 600 15.13 -45.79 21.64
N GLU A 601 14.00 -45.60 22.29
CA GLU A 601 13.45 -46.42 23.37
C GLU A 601 12.80 -47.69 22.81
N LYS A 602 13.04 -48.83 23.49
CA LYS A 602 12.56 -50.17 23.14
C LYS A 602 11.04 -50.27 23.33
N LYS A 603 10.33 -50.77 22.30
CA LYS A 603 8.93 -51.20 22.39
C LYS A 603 8.81 -52.52 23.16
N GLU A 604 8.02 -52.49 24.21
CA GLU A 604 7.53 -53.68 24.92
C GLU A 604 6.21 -54.17 24.31
N LYS A 605 5.97 -55.47 24.45
CA LYS A 605 5.07 -56.31 23.67
C LYS A 605 3.86 -56.67 24.56
N ALA A 606 2.64 -56.38 24.11
CA ALA A 606 1.42 -56.94 24.71
C ALA A 606 0.39 -57.31 23.63
N THR A 607 -0.10 -58.53 23.76
CA THR A 607 -1.03 -59.31 22.90
C THR A 607 -2.53 -59.03 23.22
N PRO A 608 -3.51 -59.59 22.47
CA PRO A 608 -4.67 -58.84 21.98
C PRO A 608 -6.05 -59.30 22.50
N SER A 609 -7.11 -58.56 22.18
CA SER A 609 -8.47 -59.10 21.95
C SER A 609 -9.42 -58.12 21.24
N PRO A 610 -10.54 -58.59 20.64
CA PRO A 610 -10.93 -58.20 19.28
C PRO A 610 -12.24 -57.38 19.20
N SER A 611 -12.42 -56.65 18.09
CA SER A 611 -13.74 -56.36 17.53
C SER A 611 -13.62 -55.97 16.05
N ALA A 612 -14.28 -56.75 15.20
CA ALA A 612 -14.61 -56.47 13.79
C ALA A 612 -15.58 -55.27 13.71
N SER A 613 -15.82 -54.47 12.65
CA SER A 613 -15.81 -54.54 11.17
C SER A 613 -15.95 -53.07 10.64
N PRO A 614 -16.18 -52.76 9.34
CA PRO A 614 -15.45 -53.09 8.12
C PRO A 614 -14.89 -51.83 7.38
N LYS A 615 -13.91 -52.07 6.51
CA LYS A 615 -13.29 -51.09 5.58
C LYS A 615 -14.17 -50.84 4.34
N PRO A 616 -14.14 -49.63 3.74
CA PRO A 616 -14.40 -49.45 2.32
C PRO A 616 -13.09 -49.45 1.50
N ALA A 617 -13.26 -49.82 0.24
CA ALA A 617 -12.27 -50.31 -0.71
C ALA A 617 -11.17 -49.32 -1.12
N LYS A 618 -9.95 -49.85 -1.29
CA LYS A 618 -8.87 -49.24 -2.06
C LYS A 618 -9.15 -49.43 -3.56
N LYS A 619 -9.18 -48.34 -4.32
CA LYS A 619 -8.89 -48.37 -5.76
C LYS A 619 -7.48 -47.84 -5.98
N SER A 620 -6.63 -48.74 -6.47
CA SER A 620 -5.34 -48.49 -7.09
C SER A 620 -5.52 -47.74 -8.41
N GLY A 621 -4.73 -46.70 -8.62
CA GLY A 621 -4.58 -46.04 -9.91
C GLY A 621 -3.16 -45.51 -10.03
N TRP A 622 -2.32 -46.25 -10.76
CA TRP A 622 -1.05 -45.81 -11.30
C TRP A 622 -1.19 -44.46 -12.02
N PHE A 623 -0.21 -43.57 -11.88
CA PHE A 623 0.49 -43.00 -13.04
C PHE A 623 1.88 -42.50 -12.61
N SER A 624 2.87 -42.96 -13.37
CA SER A 624 4.28 -42.57 -13.35
C SER A 624 4.57 -41.73 -14.60
N LYS A 625 5.60 -40.89 -14.51
CA LYS A 625 6.26 -40.06 -15.54
C LYS A 625 5.63 -38.67 -15.72
N LYS A 626 6.39 -37.58 -15.84
CA LYS A 626 7.83 -37.40 -16.08
C LYS A 626 8.24 -36.03 -15.56
#